data_AF-A0A0F2JBN9-F1
#
_entry.id   AF-A0A0F2JBN9-F1
#
_cell.length_a   1.000
_cell.length_b   1.000
_cell.length_c   1.000
_cell.angle_alpha   90.00
_cell.angle_beta   90.00
_cell.angle_gamma   90.00
#
_symmetry.space_group_name_H-M   'P 1'
#
loop_
_entity.id
_entity.type
_entity.pdbx_description
1 polymer ?
#
loop_
_entity_poly.entity_id
_entity_poly.type
_entity_poly.pdbx_seq_one_letter_code
_entity_poly.pdbx_strand_id
1 'polypeptide(L)'
;MVKELKQRYIFEGKSLSLRELYAKVPKNPKAEILGSVRVQPPSGLSLKIVFVQNRNNRRDWLAILTTDLALEDAEVVRIYGMRWGIETFFKMAKSHLKLGTEFQGRSFDMMISHTTIVFTEQP
;
A
#
# COMPACT_ATOMS: atom_id res chain seq x y z
N MET A 1 1.89 1.54 0.27
CA MET A 1 2.10 1.45 1.73
C MET A 1 3.55 1.14 1.98
N VAL A 2 4.16 1.87 2.89
CA VAL A 2 5.56 1.75 3.26
C VAL A 2 5.64 0.88 4.49
N LYS A 3 6.47 -0.16 4.43
CA LYS A 3 6.81 -0.95 5.61
C LYS A 3 7.94 -0.26 6.35
N GLU A 4 7.94 -0.41 7.67
CA GLU A 4 9.08 -0.01 8.48
C GLU A 4 10.28 -0.90 8.10
N LEU A 5 11.21 -0.30 7.35
CA LEU A 5 12.45 -0.91 6.87
C LEU A 5 13.62 -0.05 7.34
N LYS A 6 14.85 -0.45 7.00
CA LYS A 6 16.07 0.34 7.26
C LYS A 6 16.18 1.64 6.43
N GLN A 7 15.11 2.02 5.73
CA GLN A 7 15.06 3.25 4.95
C GLN A 7 15.08 4.48 5.86
N ARG A 8 15.88 5.47 5.48
CA ARG A 8 15.90 6.79 6.12
C ARG A 8 15.41 7.86 5.17
N TYR A 9 14.83 8.91 5.75
CA TYR A 9 14.24 10.04 5.08
C TYR A 9 14.85 11.32 5.65
N ILE A 10 15.26 12.22 4.78
CA ILE A 10 15.74 13.54 5.14
C ILE A 10 14.52 14.43 5.35
N PHE A 11 14.40 14.94 6.57
CA PHE A 11 13.38 15.90 6.98
C PHE A 11 14.06 16.99 7.81
N GLU A 12 13.93 18.25 7.39
CA GLU A 12 14.60 19.40 8.02
C GLU A 12 16.12 19.20 8.18
N GLY A 13 16.77 18.60 7.17
CA GLY A 13 18.22 18.31 7.20
C GLY A 13 18.63 17.13 8.10
N LYS A 14 17.69 16.47 8.80
CA LYS A 14 17.96 15.30 9.64
C LYS A 14 17.52 14.01 8.95
N SER A 15 18.34 12.98 9.04
CA SER A 15 18.02 11.64 8.53
C SER A 15 17.21 10.87 9.59
N LEU A 16 15.91 10.67 9.32
CA LEU A 16 14.94 10.08 10.23
C LEU A 16 14.35 8.77 9.68
N SER A 17 14.02 7.86 10.57
CA SER A 17 13.20 6.68 10.30
C SER A 17 11.71 7.03 10.15
N LEU A 18 10.93 6.09 9.64
CA LEU A 18 9.48 6.27 9.48
C LEU A 18 8.76 6.53 10.83
N ARG A 19 9.21 5.88 11.91
CA ARG A 19 8.68 6.12 13.27
C ARG A 19 9.01 7.50 13.81
N GLU A 20 10.23 7.97 13.59
CA GLU A 20 10.65 9.31 14.02
C GLU A 20 9.90 10.40 13.25
N LEU A 21 9.68 10.19 11.94
CA LEU A 21 8.80 11.04 11.16
C LEU A 21 7.38 11.06 11.72
N TYR A 22 6.81 9.88 11.99
CA TYR A 22 5.49 9.80 12.60
C TYR A 22 5.43 10.53 13.94
N ALA A 23 6.48 10.49 14.76
CA ALA A 23 6.53 11.22 16.03
C ALA A 23 6.54 12.76 15.85
N LYS A 24 7.17 13.26 14.79
CA LYS A 24 7.28 14.70 14.49
C LYS A 24 6.06 15.32 13.82
N VAL A 25 5.26 14.54 13.10
CA VAL A 25 4.10 15.07 12.37
C VAL A 25 3.01 15.51 13.34
N PRO A 26 2.41 16.71 13.16
CA PRO A 26 1.23 17.11 13.92
C PRO A 26 0.07 16.18 13.61
N LYS A 27 -0.48 15.54 14.65
CA LYS A 27 -1.50 14.50 14.49
C LYS A 27 -2.89 15.02 14.78
N ASN A 28 -3.85 14.59 13.98
CA ASN A 28 -5.26 14.69 14.33
C ASN A 28 -5.79 13.32 14.81
N PRO A 29 -5.83 13.05 16.12
CA PRO A 29 -6.18 11.73 16.66
C PRO A 29 -7.64 11.33 16.42
N LYS A 30 -8.51 12.27 16.02
CA LYS A 30 -9.92 11.98 15.69
C LYS A 30 -10.15 11.68 14.21
N ALA A 31 -9.15 11.90 13.36
CA ALA A 31 -9.27 11.71 11.92
C ALA A 31 -8.71 10.34 11.49
N GLU A 32 -9.27 9.76 10.43
CA GLU A 32 -8.71 8.55 9.82
C GLU A 32 -7.34 8.82 9.19
N ILE A 33 -7.13 10.04 8.70
CA ILE A 33 -5.85 10.54 8.21
C ILE A 33 -5.20 11.29 9.37
N LEU A 34 -4.11 10.70 9.89
CA LEU A 34 -3.44 11.21 11.07
C LEU A 34 -2.62 12.47 10.75
N GLY A 35 -2.05 12.52 9.55
CA GLY A 35 -1.30 13.68 9.04
C GLY A 35 -0.37 13.29 7.91
N SER A 36 0.33 14.27 7.33
CA SER A 36 1.29 14.04 6.26
C SER A 36 2.56 14.87 6.40
N VAL A 37 3.63 14.44 5.73
CA VAL A 37 4.93 15.10 5.74
C VAL A 37 5.60 14.99 4.38
N ARG A 38 6.27 16.07 3.97
CA ARG A 38 7.13 16.07 2.79
C ARG A 38 8.56 15.74 3.22
N VAL A 39 9.17 14.78 2.54
CA VAL A 39 10.49 14.25 2.86
C VAL A 39 11.28 14.01 1.58
N GLN A 40 12.60 13.93 1.70
CA GLN A 40 13.47 13.52 0.61
C GLN A 40 14.29 12.30 1.05
N PRO A 41 14.30 11.19 0.31
CA PRO A 41 15.28 10.15 0.52
C PRO A 41 16.68 10.66 0.09
N PRO A 42 17.75 9.95 0.47
CA PRO A 42 19.11 10.28 0.00
C PRO A 42 19.28 10.30 -1.52
N SER A 43 18.37 9.66 -2.27
CA SER A 43 18.33 9.71 -3.74
C SER A 43 17.80 11.02 -4.32
N GLY A 44 17.34 11.96 -3.48
CA GLY A 44 17.00 13.34 -3.88
C GLY A 44 15.59 13.56 -4.40
N LEU A 45 14.78 12.52 -4.61
CA LEU A 45 13.40 12.67 -5.08
C LEU A 45 12.48 13.18 -3.96
N SER A 46 11.81 14.32 -4.15
CA SER A 46 10.84 14.79 -3.16
C SER A 46 9.63 13.86 -3.09
N LEU A 47 9.27 13.46 -1.87
CA LEU A 47 8.19 12.53 -1.57
C LEU A 47 7.25 13.14 -0.54
N LYS A 48 6.02 12.67 -0.53
CA LYS A 48 5.05 12.93 0.52
C LYS A 48 4.64 11.61 1.16
N ILE A 49 4.69 11.55 2.49
CA ILE A 49 4.23 10.42 3.29
C ILE A 49 2.95 10.84 4.01
N VAL A 50 1.91 10.04 3.85
CA VAL A 50 0.61 10.20 4.50
C VAL A 50 0.43 9.08 5.51
N PHE A 51 0.21 9.45 6.77
CA PHE A 51 -0.06 8.52 7.86
C PHE A 51 -1.56 8.37 8.06
N VAL A 52 -2.03 7.13 8.09
CA VAL A 52 -3.44 6.79 8.31
C VAL A 52 -3.60 5.85 9.49
N GLN A 53 -4.70 6.00 10.20
CA GLN A 53 -5.05 5.13 11.32
C GLN A 53 -5.33 3.72 10.81
N ASN A 54 -4.68 2.72 11.40
CA ASN A 54 -4.99 1.33 11.06
C ASN A 54 -6.39 0.97 11.59
N ARG A 55 -7.32 0.66 10.69
CA ARG A 55 -8.70 0.28 11.04
C ARG A 55 -8.77 -1.07 11.76
N ASN A 56 -7.84 -1.99 11.49
CA ASN A 56 -7.78 -3.31 12.13
C ASN A 56 -7.15 -3.25 13.52
N ASN A 57 -6.25 -2.28 13.76
CA ASN A 57 -5.60 -2.08 15.05
C ASN A 57 -5.43 -0.59 15.33
N ARG A 58 -6.32 -0.01 16.15
CA ARG A 58 -6.29 1.43 16.47
C ARG A 58 -5.04 1.91 17.22
N ARG A 59 -4.22 1.00 17.75
CA ARG A 59 -2.92 1.36 18.37
C ARG A 59 -1.79 1.52 17.34
N ASP A 60 -2.06 1.13 16.09
CA ASP A 60 -1.10 1.08 15.01
C ASP A 60 -1.48 2.02 13.86
N TRP A 61 -0.54 2.31 12.98
CA TRP A 61 -0.72 3.24 11.86
C TRP A 61 -0.11 2.67 10.59
N LEU A 62 -0.57 3.16 9.45
CA LEU A 62 -0.05 2.79 8.14
C LEU A 62 0.50 4.05 7.46
N ALA A 63 1.58 3.89 6.71
CA ALA A 63 2.15 4.97 5.91
C ALA A 63 1.94 4.69 4.42
N ILE A 64 1.47 5.68 3.68
CA ILE A 64 1.37 5.67 2.22
C ILE A 64 2.34 6.73 1.70
N LEU A 65 3.09 6.41 0.65
CA LEU A 65 4.07 7.30 0.05
C LEU A 65 3.64 7.60 -1.37
N THR A 66 3.75 8.87 -1.74
CA THR A 66 3.49 9.38 -3.09
C THR A 66 4.64 10.26 -3.54
N THR A 67 4.92 10.23 -4.85
CA THR A 67 5.83 11.17 -5.53
C THR A 67 5.10 12.44 -5.96
N ASP A 68 3.78 12.41 -6.05
CA ASP A 68 2.97 13.57 -6.39
C ASP A 68 2.69 14.40 -5.14
N LEU A 69 3.29 15.60 -5.07
CA LEU A 69 3.21 16.51 -3.94
C LEU A 69 1.98 17.44 -3.99
N ALA A 70 1.28 17.48 -5.13
CA ALA A 70 0.10 18.29 -5.34
C ALA A 70 -1.18 17.59 -4.85
N LEU A 71 -1.17 16.26 -4.78
CA LEU A 71 -2.31 15.49 -4.27
C LEU A 71 -2.59 15.79 -2.80
N GLU A 72 -3.87 15.99 -2.50
CA GLU A 72 -4.38 16.05 -1.13
C GLU A 72 -4.25 14.70 -0.42
N ASP A 73 -4.19 14.72 0.92
CA ASP A 73 -3.97 13.50 1.71
C ASP A 73 -5.09 12.47 1.48
N ALA A 74 -6.33 12.93 1.39
CA ALA A 74 -7.49 12.08 1.12
C ALA A 74 -7.39 11.39 -0.24
N GLU A 75 -6.88 12.09 -1.25
CA GLU A 75 -6.74 11.59 -2.61
C GLU A 75 -5.65 10.52 -2.71
N VAL A 76 -4.53 10.72 -2.01
CA VAL A 76 -3.47 9.71 -1.87
C VAL A 76 -4.04 8.43 -1.25
N VAL A 77 -4.87 8.55 -0.21
CA VAL A 77 -5.51 7.40 0.45
C VAL A 77 -6.52 6.73 -0.47
N ARG A 78 -7.32 7.50 -1.23
CA ARG A 78 -8.30 6.98 -2.19
C ARG A 78 -7.63 6.18 -3.30
N ILE A 79 -6.59 6.74 -3.94
CA ILE A 79 -5.81 6.06 -4.99
C ILE A 79 -5.17 4.78 -4.44
N TYR A 80 -4.62 4.84 -3.22
CA TYR A 80 -4.08 3.65 -2.57
C TYR A 80 -5.15 2.58 -2.31
N GLY A 81 -6.35 2.99 -1.89
CA GLY A 81 -7.51 2.10 -1.72
C GLY A 81 -7.91 1.40 -3.02
N MET A 82 -7.91 2.12 -4.14
CA MET A 82 -8.17 1.51 -5.47
C MET A 82 -7.11 0.45 -5.80
N ARG A 83 -5.83 0.71 -5.52
CA ARG A 83 -4.74 -0.26 -5.73
C ARG A 83 -4.92 -1.52 -4.89
N TRP A 84 -5.39 -1.39 -3.65
CA TRP A 84 -5.69 -2.54 -2.78
C TRP A 84 -6.80 -3.45 -3.36
N GLY A 85 -7.66 -2.89 -4.23
CA GLY A 85 -8.63 -3.66 -4.99
C GLY A 85 -8.00 -4.79 -5.79
N ILE A 86 -6.79 -4.61 -6.33
CA ILE A 86 -6.07 -5.65 -7.07
C ILE A 86 -5.69 -6.82 -6.16
N GLU A 87 -5.19 -6.55 -4.96
CA GLU A 87 -4.83 -7.60 -3.99
C GLU A 87 -6.07 -8.39 -3.55
N THR A 88 -7.19 -7.70 -3.35
CA THR A 88 -8.46 -8.32 -2.97
C THR A 88 -9.03 -9.14 -4.13
N PHE A 89 -8.96 -8.63 -5.36
CA PHE A 89 -9.36 -9.34 -6.57
C PHE A 89 -8.59 -10.66 -6.70
N PHE A 90 -7.26 -10.63 -6.61
CA PHE A 90 -6.47 -11.87 -6.69
C PHE A 90 -6.74 -12.84 -5.53
N LYS A 91 -7.02 -12.33 -4.33
CA LYS A 91 -7.44 -13.19 -3.20
C LYS A 91 -8.76 -13.89 -3.50
N MET A 92 -9.74 -13.16 -4.01
CA MET A 92 -11.05 -13.70 -4.38
C MET A 92 -10.93 -14.66 -5.57
N ALA A 93 -10.24 -14.28 -6.64
CA ALA A 93 -10.00 -15.13 -7.80
C ALA A 93 -9.35 -16.46 -7.40
N LYS A 94 -8.28 -16.46 -6.59
CA LYS A 94 -7.67 -17.71 -6.11
C LYS A 94 -8.61 -18.60 -5.31
N SER A 95 -9.48 -17.99 -4.49
CA SER A 95 -10.46 -18.70 -3.67
C SER A 95 -11.60 -19.27 -4.52
N HIS A 96 -12.24 -18.43 -5.34
CA HIS A 96 -13.38 -18.83 -6.18
C HIS A 96 -12.98 -19.84 -7.25
N LEU A 97 -11.76 -19.71 -7.79
CA LEU A 97 -11.25 -20.58 -8.85
C LEU A 97 -10.47 -21.78 -8.32
N LYS A 98 -10.40 -21.93 -6.99
CA LYS A 98 -9.77 -23.06 -6.28
C LYS A 98 -8.33 -23.36 -6.73
N LEU A 99 -7.64 -22.32 -7.20
CA LEU A 99 -6.27 -22.38 -7.76
C LEU A 99 -5.22 -22.74 -6.69
N GLY A 100 -5.57 -22.67 -5.40
CA GLY A 100 -4.67 -23.00 -4.30
C GLY A 100 -4.68 -24.47 -3.87
N THR A 101 -5.80 -25.18 -4.05
CA THR A 101 -6.00 -26.50 -3.41
C THR A 101 -6.58 -27.58 -4.33
N GLU A 102 -7.33 -27.23 -5.38
CA GLU A 102 -8.07 -28.23 -6.16
C GLU A 102 -7.57 -28.41 -7.60
N PHE A 103 -6.95 -27.39 -8.20
CA PHE A 103 -6.37 -27.50 -9.54
C PHE A 103 -4.91 -27.99 -9.50
N GLN A 104 -4.72 -29.31 -9.38
CA GLN A 104 -3.40 -29.97 -9.38
C GLN A 104 -2.99 -30.37 -10.81
N GLY A 105 -2.88 -29.38 -11.70
CA GLY A 105 -2.49 -29.65 -13.07
C GLY A 105 -1.05 -30.13 -13.19
N ARG A 106 -0.82 -31.28 -13.83
CA ARG A 106 0.52 -31.86 -14.03
C ARG A 106 1.30 -31.25 -15.20
N SER A 107 0.67 -30.35 -15.97
CA SER A 107 1.28 -29.62 -17.09
C SER A 107 1.13 -28.11 -16.90
N PHE A 108 2.20 -27.38 -17.18
CA PHE A 108 2.20 -25.91 -17.15
C PHE A 108 1.21 -25.31 -18.14
N ASP A 109 1.12 -25.86 -19.35
CA ASP A 109 0.20 -25.37 -20.39
C ASP A 109 -1.26 -25.49 -19.95
N MET A 110 -1.58 -26.54 -19.19
CA MET A 110 -2.93 -26.74 -18.65
C MET A 110 -3.26 -25.71 -17.56
N MET A 111 -2.31 -25.39 -16.67
CA MET A 111 -2.49 -24.35 -15.65
C MET A 111 -2.65 -22.96 -16.27
N ILE A 112 -1.86 -22.65 -17.30
CA ILE A 112 -1.92 -21.38 -18.02
C ILE A 112 -3.26 -21.28 -18.76
N SER A 113 -3.67 -22.32 -19.51
CA SER A 113 -4.91 -22.32 -20.27
C SER A 113 -6.14 -22.20 -19.36
N HIS A 114 -6.20 -22.97 -18.28
CA HIS A 114 -7.30 -22.91 -17.31
C HIS A 114 -7.41 -21.52 -16.67
N THR A 115 -6.29 -20.94 -16.23
CA THR A 115 -6.30 -19.60 -15.64
C THR A 115 -6.70 -18.55 -16.67
N THR A 116 -6.20 -18.65 -17.91
CA THR A 116 -6.50 -17.68 -18.97
C THR A 116 -7.98 -17.67 -19.33
N ILE A 117 -8.55 -18.84 -19.63
CA ILE A 117 -9.98 -18.98 -19.98
C ILE A 117 -10.86 -18.39 -18.88
N VAL A 118 -10.56 -18.73 -17.63
CA VAL A 118 -11.36 -18.29 -16.50
C VAL A 118 -11.27 -16.77 -16.28
N PHE A 119 -10.13 -16.14 -16.58
CA PHE A 119 -10.00 -14.68 -16.49
C PHE A 119 -10.62 -13.95 -17.69
N THR A 120 -10.74 -14.58 -18.86
CA THR A 120 -11.33 -13.99 -20.06
C THR A 120 -12.84 -14.20 -20.18
N GLU A 121 -13.38 -15.26 -19.58
CA GLU A 121 -14.81 -15.65 -19.66
C GLU A 121 -15.65 -15.13 -18.46
N GLN A 122 -15.05 -14.45 -17.49
CA GLN A 122 -15.80 -13.76 -16.44
C GLN A 122 -16.36 -12.44 -17.02
N PRO A 123 -17.68 -12.20 -16.98
CA PRO A 123 -18.28 -10.93 -17.41
C PRO A 123 -17.90 -9.75 -16.51
#